data_AF-A0A6P3Z241-F1
#
_entry.id   AF-A0A6P3Z241-F1
#
_cell.length_a   1.000
_cell.length_b   1.000
_cell.length_c   1.000
_cell.angle_alpha   90.00
_cell.angle_beta   90.00
_cell.angle_gamma   90.00
#
_symmetry.space_group_name_H-M   'P 1'
#
loop_
_entity.id
_entity.type
_entity.pdbx_description
1 polymer ?
#
loop_
_entity_poly.entity_id
_entity_poly.type
_entity_poly.pdbx_seq_one_letter_code
_entity_poly.pdbx_strand_id
1 'polypeptide(L)'
;MKALSWWLMLVGSLRLASVWFGFFDIWALRLAVFSKSSMTEVHGRTFGVWTLLTCTLCFLCAFNLENKPLYLATFLSFVYALGHFLTEYLVYQTMAIANLSTVSFFAGTSILWMLLQWNAHQSQTALKGE
;
A
#
# COMPACT_ATOMS: atom_id res chain seq x y z
N MET A 1 5.71 12.47 13.81
CA MET A 1 4.24 12.42 13.76
C MET A 1 3.69 13.00 12.45
N LYS A 2 3.75 14.32 12.19
CA LYS A 2 3.10 14.94 11.02
C LYS A 2 3.64 14.47 9.65
N ALA A 3 4.96 14.29 9.50
CA ALA A 3 5.56 13.89 8.22
C ALA A 3 5.08 12.51 7.72
N LEU A 4 4.92 11.54 8.63
CA LEU A 4 4.41 10.21 8.29
C LEU A 4 2.93 10.26 7.88
N SER A 5 2.09 11.04 8.58
CA SER A 5 0.71 11.27 8.17
C SER A 5 0.62 11.85 6.76
N TRP A 6 1.41 12.89 6.46
CA TRP A 6 1.46 13.50 5.13
C TRP A 6 1.91 12.51 4.06
N TRP A 7 2.91 11.67 4.37
CA TRP A 7 3.35 10.60 3.48
C TRP A 7 2.25 9.57 3.22
N LEU A 8 1.57 9.09 4.26
CA LEU A 8 0.46 8.15 4.13
C LEU A 8 -0.73 8.74 3.35
N MET A 9 -0.99 10.04 3.50
CA MET A 9 -1.97 10.74 2.66
C MET A 9 -1.56 10.80 1.20
N LEU A 10 -0.28 11.08 0.90
CA LEU A 10 0.23 11.06 -0.47
C LEU A 10 0.09 9.67 -1.08
N VAL A 11 0.50 8.63 -0.36
CA VAL A 11 0.38 7.23 -0.80
C VAL A 11 -1.08 6.82 -0.96
N GLY A 12 -1.96 7.23 -0.03
CA GLY A 12 -3.40 7.02 -0.11
C GLY A 12 -4.02 7.67 -1.35
N SER A 13 -3.67 8.93 -1.62
CA SER A 13 -4.14 9.65 -2.82
C SER A 13 -3.64 9.03 -4.12
N LEU A 14 -2.38 8.60 -4.19
CA LEU A 14 -1.86 7.86 -5.35
C LEU A 14 -2.63 6.56 -5.59
N ARG A 15 -2.92 5.80 -4.52
CA ARG A 15 -3.76 4.58 -4.61
C ARG A 15 -5.17 4.91 -5.09
N LEU A 16 -5.75 6.02 -4.63
CA LEU A 16 -7.10 6.45 -5.03
C LEU A 16 -7.13 6.88 -6.51
N ALA A 17 -6.09 7.55 -6.98
CA ALA A 17 -5.92 7.86 -8.41
C ALA A 17 -5.82 6.56 -9.24
N SER A 18 -5.04 5.57 -8.78
CA SER A 18 -4.96 4.26 -9.45
C SER A 18 -6.31 3.54 -9.53
N VAL A 19 -7.15 3.61 -8.48
CA VAL A 19 -8.51 3.07 -8.51
C VAL A 19 -9.39 3.82 -9.51
N TRP A 20 -9.33 5.15 -9.49
CA TRP A 20 -10.12 5.99 -10.39
C TRP A 20 -9.83 5.64 -11.85
N PHE A 21 -8.55 5.56 -12.22
CA PHE A 21 -8.14 5.09 -13.54
C PHE A 21 -8.54 3.63 -13.79
N GLY A 22 -8.48 2.75 -12.79
CA GLY A 22 -8.91 1.36 -12.94
C GLY A 22 -10.41 1.16 -13.16
N PHE A 23 -11.26 2.06 -12.64
CA PHE A 23 -12.71 2.00 -12.81
C PHE A 23 -13.20 2.69 -14.09
N PHE A 24 -12.64 3.86 -14.42
CA PHE A 24 -13.04 4.63 -15.59
C PHE A 24 -12.28 4.26 -16.87
N ASP A 25 -11.05 3.74 -16.75
CA ASP A 25 -10.16 3.38 -17.85
C ASP A 25 -9.53 1.99 -17.66
N ILE A 26 -10.37 0.95 -17.79
CA ILE A 26 -9.96 -0.47 -17.75
C ILE A 26 -8.79 -0.77 -18.73
N TRP A 27 -8.69 -0.02 -19.83
CA TRP A 27 -7.64 -0.17 -20.84
C TRP A 27 -6.27 0.34 -20.35
N ALA A 28 -6.23 1.43 -19.57
CA ALA A 28 -4.99 1.97 -19.01
C ALA A 28 -4.42 1.06 -17.90
N LEU A 29 -5.28 0.43 -17.10
CA LEU A 29 -4.86 -0.54 -16.07
C LEU A 29 -4.34 -1.84 -16.70
N ARG A 30 -4.98 -2.31 -17.79
CA ARG A 30 -4.52 -3.48 -18.57
C ARG A 30 -3.14 -3.23 -19.20
N LEU A 31 -2.90 -2.05 -19.76
CA LEU A 31 -1.64 -1.72 -20.41
C LEU A 31 -0.50 -1.43 -19.43
N ALA A 32 -0.81 -0.82 -18.28
CA ALA A 32 0.17 -0.43 -17.29
C ALA A 32 0.59 -1.57 -16.36
N VAL A 33 -0.29 -2.54 -16.04
CA VAL A 33 -0.03 -3.51 -14.95
C VAL A 33 0.01 -4.98 -15.41
N PHE A 34 -0.84 -5.41 -16.35
CA PHE A 34 -0.93 -6.81 -16.79
C PHE A 34 -0.91 -6.95 -18.31
N SER A 35 0.20 -6.58 -18.97
CA SER A 35 0.27 -6.62 -20.44
C SER A 35 0.23 -8.03 -21.05
N LYS A 36 0.31 -9.09 -20.23
CA LYS A 36 0.45 -10.49 -20.68
C LYS A 36 -0.68 -11.45 -20.30
N SER A 37 -1.73 -11.05 -19.57
CA SER A 37 -2.81 -11.97 -19.18
C SER A 37 -4.21 -11.40 -19.41
N SER A 38 -5.14 -12.26 -19.83
CA SER A 38 -6.57 -11.95 -19.95
C SER A 38 -7.17 -11.83 -18.54
N MET A 39 -7.15 -10.63 -17.99
CA MET A 39 -7.82 -10.33 -16.72
C MET A 39 -9.34 -10.30 -16.95
N THR A 40 -10.08 -11.13 -16.22
CA THR A 40 -11.55 -11.10 -16.22
C THR A 40 -12.04 -9.81 -15.59
N GLU A 41 -13.15 -9.28 -16.09
CA GLU A 41 -13.71 -7.99 -15.65
C GLU A 41 -14.01 -7.97 -14.14
N VAL A 42 -14.42 -9.12 -13.58
CA VAL A 42 -14.68 -9.32 -12.15
C VAL A 42 -13.40 -9.19 -11.31
N HIS A 43 -12.25 -9.66 -11.82
CA HIS A 43 -10.97 -9.53 -11.12
C HIS A 43 -10.53 -8.07 -11.03
N GLY A 44 -10.70 -7.29 -12.11
CA GLY A 44 -10.41 -5.86 -12.11
C GLY A 44 -11.23 -5.07 -11.09
N ARG A 45 -12.54 -5.34 -10.99
CA ARG A 45 -13.42 -4.72 -9.98
C ARG A 45 -13.01 -5.11 -8.55
N THR A 46 -12.63 -6.37 -8.34
CA THR A 46 -12.16 -6.86 -7.02
C THR A 46 -10.87 -6.18 -6.60
N PHE A 47 -9.91 -6.03 -7.52
CA PHE A 47 -8.67 -5.30 -7.29
C PHE A 47 -8.93 -3.82 -6.97
N GLY A 48 -9.90 -3.20 -7.65
CA GLY A 48 -10.36 -1.84 -7.35
C GLY A 48 -10.93 -1.71 -5.94
N VAL A 49 -11.84 -2.60 -5.54
CA VAL A 49 -12.44 -2.59 -4.18
C VAL A 49 -11.39 -2.87 -3.10
N TRP A 50 -10.48 -3.82 -3.33
CA TRP A 50 -9.34 -4.05 -2.44
C TRP A 50 -8.53 -2.76 -2.27
N THR A 51 -8.17 -2.11 -3.37
CA THR A 51 -7.33 -0.91 -3.32
C THR A 51 -8.02 0.23 -2.60
N LEU A 52 -9.34 0.41 -2.78
CA LEU A 52 -10.16 1.34 -1.99
C LEU A 52 -10.08 1.04 -0.49
N LEU A 53 -10.23 -0.22 -0.09
CA LEU A 53 -10.13 -0.61 1.31
C LEU A 53 -8.75 -0.24 1.91
N THR A 54 -7.66 -0.53 1.18
CA THR A 54 -6.32 -0.15 1.64
C THR A 54 -6.11 1.37 1.67
N CYS A 55 -6.76 2.10 0.76
CA CYS A 55 -6.73 3.55 0.72
C CYS A 55 -7.43 4.15 1.95
N THR A 56 -8.61 3.63 2.30
CA THR A 56 -9.32 4.03 3.52
C THR A 56 -8.48 3.77 4.77
N LEU A 57 -7.79 2.63 4.85
CA LEU A 57 -6.85 2.34 5.95
C LEU A 57 -5.70 3.35 6.02
N CYS A 58 -5.11 3.75 4.88
CA CYS A 58 -4.08 4.78 4.84
C CYS A 58 -4.59 6.13 5.35
N PHE A 59 -5.77 6.58 4.90
CA PHE A 59 -6.35 7.84 5.37
C PHE A 59 -6.70 7.79 6.86
N LEU A 60 -7.38 6.74 7.32
CA LEU A 60 -7.72 6.57 8.74
C LEU A 60 -6.46 6.55 9.62
N CYS A 61 -5.42 5.84 9.20
CA CYS A 61 -4.14 5.82 9.91
C CYS A 61 -3.41 7.16 9.85
N ALA A 62 -3.53 7.92 8.75
CA ALA A 62 -2.91 9.23 8.62
C ALA A 62 -3.55 10.25 9.59
N PHE A 63 -4.88 10.21 9.75
CA PHE A 63 -5.59 11.05 10.71
C PHE A 63 -5.42 10.58 12.16
N ASN A 64 -5.18 9.29 12.38
CA ASN A 64 -5.14 8.71 13.71
C ASN A 64 -3.95 7.76 13.92
N LEU A 65 -2.74 8.34 13.89
CA LEU A 65 -1.48 7.61 14.08
C LEU A 65 -1.28 7.07 15.51
N GLU A 66 -2.00 7.59 16.50
CA GLU A 66 -1.86 7.17 17.90
C GLU A 66 -2.54 5.82 18.19
N ASN A 67 -3.49 5.43 17.34
CA ASN A 67 -4.15 4.15 17.45
C ASN A 67 -3.25 3.01 16.97
N LYS A 68 -2.59 2.34 17.92
CA LYS A 68 -1.79 1.12 17.70
C LYS A 68 -2.46 0.07 16.78
N PRO A 69 -3.76 -0.28 16.93
CA PRO A 69 -4.38 -1.28 16.04
C PRO A 69 -4.54 -0.80 14.60
N LEU A 70 -4.90 0.47 14.38
CA LEU A 70 -5.01 1.07 13.04
C LEU A 70 -3.64 1.14 12.36
N TYR A 71 -2.61 1.52 13.13
CA TYR A 71 -1.24 1.55 12.67
C TYR A 71 -0.76 0.18 12.19
N LEU A 72 -1.01 -0.86 13.00
CA LEU A 72 -0.62 -2.23 12.68
C LEU A 72 -1.43 -2.78 11.50
N ALA A 73 -2.72 -2.47 11.40
CA ALA A 73 -3.55 -2.85 10.26
C ALA A 73 -3.05 -2.22 8.95
N THR A 74 -2.70 -0.94 8.95
CA THR A 74 -2.15 -0.26 7.78
C THR A 74 -0.76 -0.79 7.41
N PHE A 75 0.08 -1.06 8.41
CA PHE A 75 1.37 -1.73 8.22
C PHE A 75 1.20 -3.10 7.55
N LEU A 76 0.33 -3.95 8.08
CA LEU A 76 0.02 -5.26 7.50
C LEU A 76 -0.55 -5.14 6.08
N SER A 77 -1.37 -4.12 5.81
CA SER A 77 -1.88 -3.87 4.46
C SER A 77 -0.77 -3.62 3.44
N PHE A 78 0.31 -2.92 3.82
CA PHE A 78 1.48 -2.77 2.97
C PHE A 78 2.25 -4.08 2.79
N VAL A 79 2.40 -4.87 3.85
CA VAL A 79 3.06 -6.18 3.79
C VAL A 79 2.30 -7.13 2.86
N TYR A 80 0.98 -7.21 2.97
CA TYR A 80 0.16 -8.06 2.11
C TYR A 80 0.20 -7.61 0.65
N ALA A 81 0.19 -6.29 0.39
CA ALA A 81 0.36 -5.78 -0.96
C ALA A 81 1.72 -6.21 -1.53
N LEU A 82 2.81 -6.00 -0.79
CA LEU A 82 4.16 -6.36 -1.23
C LEU A 82 4.29 -7.88 -1.44
N GLY A 83 3.74 -8.69 -0.53
CA GLY A 83 3.70 -10.15 -0.65
C GLY A 83 2.92 -10.64 -1.87
N HIS A 84 1.76 -10.03 -2.16
CA HIS A 84 0.98 -10.34 -3.36
C HIS A 84 1.79 -10.03 -4.63
N PHE A 85 2.38 -8.83 -4.74
CA PHE A 85 3.20 -8.47 -5.90
C PHE A 85 4.46 -9.33 -6.04
N LEU A 86 5.08 -9.71 -4.92
CA LEU A 86 6.24 -10.61 -4.91
C LEU A 86 5.88 -12.02 -5.35
N THR A 87 4.72 -12.53 -4.92
CA THR A 87 4.21 -13.85 -5.34
C THR A 87 3.83 -13.84 -6.81
N GLU A 88 3.21 -12.76 -7.29
CA GLU A 88 2.88 -12.57 -8.70
C GLU A 88 4.15 -12.55 -9.58
N TYR A 89 5.22 -11.94 -9.09
CA TYR A 89 6.51 -11.92 -9.77
C TYR A 89 7.24 -13.27 -9.74
N LEU A 90 7.38 -13.89 -8.56
CA LEU A 90 8.17 -15.12 -8.37
C LEU A 90 7.47 -16.37 -8.90
N VAL A 91 6.14 -16.46 -8.74
CA VAL A 91 5.37 -17.69 -9.03
C VAL A 91 4.63 -17.58 -10.36
N TYR A 92 3.97 -16.45 -10.61
CA TYR A 92 3.05 -16.32 -11.76
C TYR A 92 3.65 -15.64 -12.99
N GLN A 93 4.78 -14.92 -12.86
CA GLN A 93 5.51 -14.27 -13.98
C GLN A 93 4.62 -13.38 -14.88
N THR A 94 3.51 -12.90 -14.33
CA THR A 94 2.47 -12.10 -15.02
C THR A 94 2.75 -10.60 -14.98
N MET A 95 3.76 -10.17 -14.23
CA MET A 95 4.11 -8.76 -13.98
C MET A 95 5.45 -8.37 -14.63
N ALA A 96 5.48 -7.18 -15.23
CA ALA A 96 6.73 -6.56 -15.68
C ALA A 96 7.56 -6.03 -14.48
N ILE A 97 8.87 -6.30 -14.49
CA ILE A 97 9.83 -5.89 -13.45
C ILE A 97 9.77 -4.38 -13.12
N ALA A 98 9.45 -3.55 -14.11
CA ALA A 98 9.32 -2.10 -13.94
C ALA A 98 8.19 -1.70 -12.96
N ASN A 99 7.08 -2.44 -12.95
CA ASN A 99 5.96 -2.14 -12.06
C ASN A 99 6.24 -2.63 -10.63
N LEU A 100 6.97 -3.74 -10.50
CA LEU A 100 7.38 -4.29 -9.22
C LEU A 100 8.30 -3.32 -8.46
N SER A 101 9.25 -2.68 -9.16
CA SER A 101 10.20 -1.77 -8.52
C SER A 101 9.53 -0.52 -7.96
N THR A 102 8.59 0.08 -8.71
CA THR A 102 7.81 1.23 -8.24
C THR A 102 6.96 0.88 -7.02
N VAL A 103 6.23 -0.23 -7.07
CA VAL A 103 5.37 -0.65 -5.94
C VAL A 103 6.21 -1.03 -4.73
N SER A 104 7.31 -1.75 -4.93
CA SER A 104 8.22 -2.14 -3.83
C SER A 104 8.89 -0.93 -3.21
N PHE A 105 9.20 0.11 -3.99
CA PHE A 105 9.72 1.37 -3.47
C PHE A 105 8.70 2.07 -2.58
N PHE A 106 7.46 2.30 -3.04
CA PHE A 106 6.44 2.98 -2.24
C PHE A 106 5.97 2.17 -1.03
N ALA A 107 5.77 0.85 -1.19
CA ALA A 107 5.39 -0.02 -0.08
C ALA A 107 6.56 -0.21 0.90
N GLY A 108 7.77 -0.46 0.41
CA GLY A 108 8.96 -0.63 1.24
C GLY A 108 9.35 0.61 2.02
N THR A 109 9.31 1.80 1.39
CA THR A 109 9.55 3.07 2.10
C THR A 109 8.51 3.32 3.18
N SER A 110 7.22 3.02 2.92
CA SER A 110 6.15 3.16 3.91
C SER A 110 6.33 2.19 5.08
N ILE A 111 6.67 0.92 4.82
CA ILE A 111 6.96 -0.10 5.85
C ILE A 111 8.15 0.33 6.71
N LEU A 112 9.27 0.71 6.11
CA LEU A 112 10.48 1.12 6.83
C LEU A 112 10.22 2.35 7.71
N TRP A 113 9.53 3.35 7.17
CA TRP A 113 9.21 4.56 7.93
C TRP A 113 8.26 4.27 9.09
N MET A 114 7.27 3.39 8.88
CA MET A 114 6.39 2.94 9.96
C MET A 114 7.16 2.12 11.01
N LEU A 115 8.13 1.30 10.60
CA LEU A 115 8.93 0.51 11.55
C LEU A 115 9.86 1.39 12.40
N LEU A 116 10.53 2.36 11.76
CA LEU A 116 11.40 3.33 12.43
C LEU A 116 10.63 4.17 13.45
N GLN A 117 9.44 4.65 13.07
CA GLN A 117 8.59 5.44 13.97
C GLN A 117 8.08 4.59 15.14
N TRP A 118 7.76 3.31 14.92
CA TRP A 118 7.36 2.40 15.99
C TRP A 118 8.50 2.18 17.00
N ASN A 119 9.73 1.95 16.52
CA ASN A 119 10.88 1.72 17.36
C ASN A 119 11.26 2.98 18.18
N ALA A 120 11.20 4.16 17.57
CA ALA A 120 11.39 5.43 18.25
C ALA A 120 10.37 5.66 19.39
N HIS A 121 9.11 5.25 19.18
CA HIS A 121 8.06 5.40 20.18
C HIS A 121 8.19 4.42 21.36
N GLN A 122 8.63 3.18 21.08
CA GLN A 122 8.97 2.20 22.12
C GLN A 122 10.16 2.69 22.97
N SER A 123 11.20 3.25 22.34
CA SER A 123 12.37 3.79 23.03
C SER A 123 12.03 4.93 24.01
N GLN A 124 11.12 5.84 23.62
CA GLN A 124 10.69 6.91 24.52
C GLN A 124 9.80 6.43 25.67
N THR A 125 9.02 5.37 25.46
CA THR A 125 8.18 4.78 26.51
C THR A 125 9.04 4.06 27.55
N ALA A 126 10.11 3.40 27.11
CA ALA A 126 11.09 2.76 28.00
C ALA A 126 11.84 3.79 28.87
N LEU A 127 12.30 4.90 28.28
CA LEU A 127 13.03 5.97 28.99
C LEU A 127 12.18 6.75 30.01
N LYS A 128 10.86 6.73 29.88
CA LYS A 128 9.93 7.43 30.80
C LYS A 128 9.40 6.52 31.91
N GLY A 129 9.79 5.24 31.89
CA GLY A 129 9.44 4.23 32.88
C GLY A 129 10.55 3.92 33.89
N GLU A 130 11.72 4.59 33.77
CA GLU A 130 12.81 4.59 34.76
C GLU A 130 12.77 5.86 35.64
#